data_AF-A0A6A6E3V2-F1
#
_entry.id   AF-A0A6A6E3V2-F1
#
_cell.length_a   1.000
_cell.length_b   1.000
_cell.length_c   1.000
_cell.angle_alpha   90.00
_cell.angle_beta   90.00
_cell.angle_gamma   90.00
#
_symmetry.space_group_name_H-M   'P 1'
#
loop_
_entity.id
_entity.type
_entity.pdbx_description
1 polymer ?
#
loop_
_entity_poly.entity_id
_entity_poly.type
_entity_poly.pdbx_seq_one_letter_code
_entity_poly.pdbx_strand_id
1 'polypeptide(L)'
;GAQCSRCFFTTEKGFMGVGPSVAREGDLICVLFGGEVPYILRSIENGHYKMIGQCYTHGIMDGEVIRGAIQGQYRYEDFAI
;
A
#
# COMPACT_ATOMS: atom_id res chain seq x y z
N GLY A 1 -22.80 -10.60 4.09
CA GLY A 1 -21.34 -10.74 3.98
C GLY A 1 -20.89 -9.98 2.77
N ALA A 2 -20.09 -8.92 2.94
CA ALA A 2 -19.59 -8.16 1.80
C ALA A 2 -18.52 -9.00 1.10
N GLN A 3 -18.83 -9.50 -0.10
CA GLN A 3 -17.82 -10.01 -1.01
C GLN A 3 -16.93 -8.81 -1.38
N CYS A 4 -15.79 -8.65 -0.71
CA CYS A 4 -14.79 -7.67 -1.09
C CYS A 4 -14.23 -8.13 -2.43
N SER A 5 -14.82 -7.66 -3.54
CA SER A 5 -14.29 -7.96 -4.87
C SER A 5 -12.84 -7.49 -4.91
N ARG A 6 -11.96 -8.33 -5.45
CA ARG A 6 -10.52 -8.08 -5.51
C ARG A 6 -10.11 -7.81 -6.94
N CYS A 7 -9.16 -6.92 -7.15
CA CYS A 7 -8.54 -6.70 -8.45
C CYS A 7 -7.05 -7.04 -8.41
N PHE A 8 -6.53 -7.47 -9.56
CA PHE A 8 -5.10 -7.53 -9.81
C PHE A 8 -4.60 -6.12 -10.14
N PHE A 9 -3.40 -5.78 -9.67
CA PHE A 9 -2.74 -4.53 -10.01
C PHE A 9 -1.23 -4.75 -10.23
N THR A 10 -0.64 -3.79 -10.93
CA THR A 10 0.81 -3.61 -11.01
C THR A 10 1.15 -2.19 -10.55
N THR A 11 2.39 -1.97 -10.12
CA THR A 11 2.89 -0.67 -9.67
C THR A 11 3.95 -0.14 -10.62
N GLU A 12 4.19 1.17 -10.60
CA GLU A 12 5.26 1.82 -11.39
C GLU A 12 6.66 1.28 -11.07
N LYS A 13 6.86 0.74 -9.86
CA LYS A 13 8.12 0.10 -9.44
C LYS A 13 8.23 -1.37 -9.87
N GLY A 14 7.26 -1.90 -10.63
CA GLY A 14 7.27 -3.27 -11.14
C GLY A 14 6.71 -4.32 -10.17
N PHE A 15 6.24 -3.94 -8.97
CA PHE A 15 5.54 -4.87 -8.09
C PHE A 15 4.16 -5.24 -8.64
N MET A 16 3.70 -6.44 -8.30
CA MET A 16 2.37 -6.95 -8.63
C MET A 16 1.63 -7.44 -7.39
N GLY A 17 0.31 -7.35 -7.41
CA GLY A 17 -0.47 -7.70 -6.25
C GLY A 17 -1.96 -7.84 -6.50
N VAL A 18 -2.67 -8.10 -5.40
CA VAL A 18 -4.13 -8.24 -5.38
C VAL A 18 -4.67 -7.34 -4.27
N GLY A 19 -5.59 -6.45 -4.59
CA GLY A 19 -6.13 -5.45 -3.67
C GLY A 19 -7.66 -5.35 -3.74
N PRO A 20 -8.28 -4.42 -3.00
CA PRO A 20 -9.72 -4.14 -3.12
C PRO A 20 -10.04 -3.66 -4.54
N SER A 21 -11.17 -4.09 -5.10
CA SER A 21 -11.62 -3.75 -6.46
C SER A 21 -11.78 -2.25 -6.73
N VAL A 22 -11.94 -1.46 -5.67
CA VAL A 22 -12.03 0.00 -5.71
C VAL A 22 -10.67 0.70 -5.79
N ALA A 23 -9.57 -0.06 -5.75
CA ALA A 23 -8.24 0.45 -6.02
C ALA A 23 -8.13 0.94 -7.47
N ARG A 24 -7.39 2.01 -7.67
CA ARG A 24 -7.22 2.66 -8.98
C ARG A 24 -5.84 3.29 -9.11
N GLU A 25 -5.50 3.71 -10.33
CA GLU A 25 -4.27 4.47 -10.60
C GLU A 25 -4.16 5.72 -9.71
N GLY A 26 -2.95 5.99 -9.22
CA GLY A 26 -2.66 7.05 -8.25
C GLY A 26 -2.86 6.65 -6.79
N ASP A 27 -3.43 5.48 -6.49
CA ASP A 27 -3.38 4.93 -5.14
C ASP A 27 -1.96 4.47 -4.78
N LEU A 28 -1.61 4.61 -3.51
CA LEU A 28 -0.29 4.28 -2.97
C LEU A 28 -0.32 2.94 -2.25
N ILE A 29 0.73 2.13 -2.45
CA ILE A 29 0.99 0.97 -1.60
C ILE A 29 1.88 1.40 -0.45
N CYS A 30 1.38 1.22 0.77
CA CYS A 30 2.03 1.63 1.99
C CYS A 30 2.18 0.45 2.94
N VAL A 31 3.37 0.33 3.54
CA VAL A 31 3.58 -0.53 4.71
C VAL A 31 3.41 0.35 5.94
N LEU A 32 2.38 0.07 6.73
CA LEU A 32 2.17 0.76 8.00
C LEU A 32 3.04 0.07 9.05
N PHE A 33 3.88 0.83 9.75
CA PHE A 33 4.71 0.28 10.80
C PHE A 33 3.87 -0.36 11.90
N GLY A 34 4.22 -1.59 12.28
CA GLY A 34 3.42 -2.42 13.20
C GLY A 34 2.28 -3.19 12.53
N GLY A 35 1.99 -2.95 11.24
CA GLY A 35 1.05 -3.75 10.45
C GLY A 35 1.70 -5.01 9.87
N GLU A 36 0.89 -6.05 9.69
CA GLU A 36 1.35 -7.36 9.17
C GLU A 36 1.33 -7.45 7.63
N VAL A 37 0.61 -6.53 6.98
CA VAL A 37 0.35 -6.57 5.53
C VAL A 37 0.48 -5.16 4.93
N PRO A 38 0.74 -5.02 3.61
CA PRO A 38 0.65 -3.74 2.94
C PRO A 38 -0.80 -3.30 2.78
N TYR A 39 -0.98 -1.99 2.67
CA TYR A 39 -2.25 -1.31 2.53
C TYR A 39 -2.26 -0.44 1.28
N ILE A 40 -3.44 -0.27 0.69
CA ILE A 40 -3.68 0.72 -0.35
C ILE A 40 -4.26 1.97 0.29
N LEU A 41 -3.56 3.09 0.13
CA LEU A 41 -3.97 4.42 0.60
C LEU A 41 -4.22 5.33 -0.59
N ARG A 42 -5.24 6.20 -0.48
CA ARG A 42 -5.53 7.22 -1.48
C ARG A 42 -5.31 8.60 -0.88
N SER A 43 -4.46 9.39 -1.51
CA SER A 43 -4.29 10.80 -1.11
C SER A 43 -5.63 11.54 -1.24
N ILE A 44 -5.94 12.34 -0.21
CA ILE A 44 -7.03 13.30 -0.20
C ILE A 44 -6.45 14.68 0.16
N GLU A 45 -7.32 15.66 0.41
CA GLU A 45 -6.89 17.03 0.70
C GLU A 45 -6.06 17.15 1.99
N ASN A 46 -5.23 18.18 2.03
CA ASN A 46 -4.47 18.60 3.22
C ASN A 46 -3.52 17.53 3.79
N GLY A 47 -2.91 16.70 2.93
CA GLY A 47 -1.94 15.69 3.35
C GLY A 47 -2.55 14.48 4.08
N HIS A 48 -3.88 14.33 4.04
CA HIS A 48 -4.55 13.17 4.60
C HIS A 48 -4.66 12.07 3.55
N TYR A 49 -4.90 10.85 4.04
CA TYR A 49 -5.10 9.68 3.19
C TYR A 49 -6.34 8.91 3.62
N LYS A 50 -7.09 8.42 2.63
CA LYS A 50 -8.17 7.48 2.84
C LYS A 50 -7.62 6.06 2.76
N MET A 51 -7.90 5.25 3.78
CA MET A 51 -7.64 3.81 3.74
C MET A 51 -8.60 3.13 2.76
N ILE A 52 -8.06 2.55 1.69
CA ILE A 52 -8.85 1.78 0.71
C ILE A 52 -8.97 0.33 1.17
N GLY A 53 -7.89 -0.24 1.71
CA GLY A 53 -7.92 -1.56 2.34
C GLY A 53 -6.57 -2.27 2.28
N GLN A 54 -6.53 -3.49 2.81
CA GLN A 54 -5.35 -4.36 2.77
C GLN A 54 -5.14 -4.93 1.37
N CYS A 55 -3.87 -5.16 0.99
CA CYS A 55 -3.52 -5.85 -0.24
C CYS A 55 -2.47 -6.93 0.00
N TYR A 56 -2.42 -7.88 -0.93
CA TYR A 56 -1.25 -8.73 -1.12
C TYR A 56 -0.37 -8.04 -2.16
N THR A 57 0.91 -7.85 -1.88
CA THR A 57 1.86 -7.34 -2.87
C THR A 57 3.12 -8.20 -2.84
N HIS A 58 3.39 -8.87 -3.96
CA HIS A 58 4.55 -9.74 -4.09
C HIS A 58 5.85 -8.92 -4.00
N GLY A 59 6.86 -9.45 -3.31
CA GLY A 59 8.13 -8.75 -3.01
C GLY A 59 8.04 -7.76 -1.84
N ILE A 60 6.84 -7.30 -1.44
CA ILE A 60 6.69 -6.41 -0.28
C ILE A 60 6.52 -7.21 1.01
N MET A 61 5.67 -8.25 0.97
CA MET A 61 5.28 -9.01 2.16
C MET A 61 6.42 -9.84 2.79
N ASP A 62 7.48 -10.14 2.02
CA ASP A 62 8.64 -10.89 2.51
C ASP A 62 9.70 -9.99 3.19
N GLY A 63 9.36 -8.72 3.44
CA GLY A 63 10.20 -7.78 4.17
C GLY A 63 11.27 -7.07 3.33
N GLU A 64 11.28 -7.26 2.01
CA GLU A 64 12.24 -6.60 1.11
C GLU A 64 12.08 -5.07 1.14
N VAL A 65 10.83 -4.59 1.29
CA VAL A 65 10.55 -3.15 1.41
C VAL A 65 11.15 -2.57 2.68
N ILE A 66 11.14 -3.26 3.81
CA ILE A 66 11.77 -2.76 5.05
C ILE A 66 13.27 -2.61 4.85
N ARG A 67 13.93 -3.58 4.19
CA ARG A 67 15.37 -3.49 3.86
C ARG A 67 15.68 -2.31 2.95
N GLY A 68 14.89 -2.13 1.88
CA GLY A 68 15.07 -0.98 0.99
C GLY A 68 14.77 0.35 1.68
N ALA A 69 13.86 0.37 2.65
CA ALA A 69 13.49 1.59 3.37
C ALA A 69 14.64 2.03 4.30
N ILE A 70 15.30 1.08 4.97
CA ILE A 70 16.56 1.33 5.72
C ILE A 70 17.66 1.87 4.80
N GLN A 71 17.65 1.49 3.52
CA GLN A 71 18.59 1.98 2.50
C GLN A 71 18.15 3.30 1.84
N GLY A 72 17.08 3.93 2.31
CA GLY A 72 16.59 5.22 1.79
C GLY A 72 15.83 5.13 0.45
N GLN A 73 15.39 3.93 0.04
CA GLN A 73 14.70 3.72 -1.25
C GLN A 73 13.20 4.04 -1.23
N TYR A 74 12.64 4.33 -0.05
CA TYR A 74 11.22 4.62 0.15
C TYR A 74 11.05 5.88 1.00
N ARG A 75 9.94 6.58 0.75
CA ARG A 75 9.53 7.75 1.52
C ARG A 75 8.91 7.30 2.85
N TYR A 76 9.23 8.02 3.91
CA TYR A 76 8.59 7.90 5.21
C TYR A 76 7.67 9.10 5.45
N GLU A 77 6.51 8.85 6.06
CA GLU A 77 5.56 9.87 6.50
C GLU A 77 5.01 9.48 7.87
N ASP A 78 4.99 10.45 8.79
CA ASP A 78 4.30 10.33 10.06
C ASP A 78 2.90 10.93 9.94
N PHE A 79 1.92 10.29 10.57
CA PHE A 79 0.53 10.74 10.60
C PHE A 79 0.17 11.19 12.01
N ALA A 80 -0.37 12.41 12.12
CA ALA A 80 -0.97 12.89 13.35
C ALA A 80 -2.43 12.42 13.46
N ILE A 81 -2.92 12.31 14.70
CA ILE A 81 -4.33 12.10 15.04
C ILE A 81 -5.03 13.45 15.09
#